data_AF-A0A973DJU6-F1
#
_entry.id   AF-A0A973DJU6-F1
#
_cell.length_a   1.000
_cell.length_b   1.000
_cell.length_c   1.000
_cell.angle_alpha   90.00
_cell.angle_beta   90.00
_cell.angle_gamma   90.00
#
_symmetry.space_group_name_H-M   'P 1'
#
loop_
_entity.id
_entity.type
_entity.pdbx_description
1 polymer ?
#
loop_
_entity_poly.entity_id
_entity_poly.type
_entity_poly.pdbx_seq_one_letter_code
_entity_poly.pdbx_strand_id
1 'polypeptide(L)'
;ESFLIIAQQILIGIALGFMSLLVMQTFVLAGQIIGMQTSLGFASMVDPASGQQVPVVGQFFLLLATLIFFAVDGHLAMIKMVMLSFETLPIGTTGLSQLTFDKISRWGGWLFTASLAMSMSAIVALLTINFSFGILTRAAPQLNIFAIGFPVTMLAGLTILWLTLEAVMDHFGVQWDRALVTMCEIIETQCQF
;
A
#
# COMPACT_ATOMS: atom_id res chain seq x y z
N GLU A 1 37.33 -10.16 -2.60
CA GLU A 1 36.94 -8.75 -2.39
C GLU A 1 35.88 -8.29 -3.38
N SER A 2 36.04 -8.54 -4.69
CA SER A 2 35.06 -8.17 -5.72
C SER A 2 33.65 -8.71 -5.50
N PHE A 3 33.50 -9.94 -4.98
CA PHE A 3 32.18 -10.52 -4.67
C PHE A 3 31.44 -9.75 -3.57
N LEU A 4 32.14 -9.25 -2.56
CA LEU A 4 31.54 -8.47 -1.46
C LEU A 4 31.03 -7.11 -1.97
N ILE A 5 31.80 -6.47 -2.84
CA ILE A 5 31.41 -5.20 -3.47
C ILE A 5 30.17 -5.40 -4.36
N ILE A 6 30.12 -6.48 -5.15
CA ILE A 6 28.94 -6.80 -5.97
C ILE A 6 27.71 -7.03 -5.09
N ALA A 7 27.83 -7.83 -4.03
CA ALA A 7 26.74 -8.08 -3.10
C ALA A 7 26.21 -6.79 -2.47
N GLN A 8 27.11 -5.86 -2.11
CA GLN A 8 26.75 -4.56 -1.56
C GLN A 8 26.00 -3.67 -2.55
N GLN A 9 26.44 -3.60 -3.81
CA GLN A 9 25.77 -2.82 -4.86
C GLN A 9 24.37 -3.37 -5.16
N ILE A 10 24.21 -4.69 -5.18
CA ILE A 10 22.89 -5.34 -5.29
C ILE A 10 22.01 -4.94 -4.11
N LEU A 11 22.54 -4.93 -2.89
CA LEU A 11 21.80 -4.59 -1.68
C LEU A 11 21.30 -3.13 -1.71
N ILE A 12 22.13 -2.19 -2.18
CA ILE A 12 21.74 -0.78 -2.36
C ILE A 12 20.59 -0.66 -3.38
N GLY A 13 20.72 -1.32 -4.54
CA GLY A 13 19.66 -1.35 -5.55
C GLY A 13 18.34 -1.94 -5.02
N ILE A 14 18.43 -3.05 -4.29
CA ILE A 14 17.27 -3.66 -3.62
C ILE A 14 16.68 -2.72 -2.58
N ALA A 15 17.48 -2.03 -1.76
CA ALA A 15 16.98 -1.12 -0.75
C ALA A 15 16.15 0.02 -1.37
N LEU A 16 16.65 0.64 -2.45
CA LEU A 16 15.93 1.72 -3.13
C LEU A 16 14.67 1.23 -3.85
N GLY A 17 14.75 0.09 -4.56
CA GLY A 17 13.57 -0.51 -5.21
C GLY A 17 12.54 -1.04 -4.22
N PHE A 18 12.98 -1.53 -3.06
CA PHE A 18 12.09 -2.00 -2.01
C PHE A 18 11.28 -0.86 -1.41
N MET A 19 11.86 0.33 -1.27
CA MET A 19 11.14 1.51 -0.78
C MET A 19 9.99 1.91 -1.70
N SER A 20 10.16 1.90 -3.03
CA SER A 20 9.06 2.18 -3.96
C SER A 20 8.00 1.07 -3.94
N LEU A 21 8.42 -0.19 -3.79
CA LEU A 21 7.51 -1.33 -3.61
C LEU A 21 6.67 -1.19 -2.33
N LEU A 22 7.26 -0.74 -1.22
CA LEU A 22 6.53 -0.48 0.02
C LEU A 22 5.45 0.59 -0.16
N VAL A 23 5.75 1.67 -0.91
CA VAL A 23 4.74 2.69 -1.24
C VAL A 23 3.57 2.05 -2.00
N MET A 24 3.82 1.30 -3.07
CA MET A 24 2.75 0.63 -3.82
C MET A 24 1.95 -0.32 -2.93
N GLN A 25 2.64 -1.08 -2.07
CA GLN A 25 2.01 -2.05 -1.19
C GLN A 25 1.10 -1.40 -0.14
N THR A 26 1.36 -0.14 0.25
CA THR A 26 0.44 0.61 1.13
C THR A 26 -0.95 0.76 0.51
N PHE A 27 -1.03 1.06 -0.79
CA PHE A 27 -2.28 1.21 -1.53
C PHE A 27 -2.95 -0.13 -1.77
N VAL A 28 -2.16 -1.16 -2.09
CA VAL A 28 -2.69 -2.53 -2.24
C VAL A 28 -3.33 -2.98 -0.94
N LEU A 29 -2.67 -2.78 0.20
CA LEU A 29 -3.19 -3.19 1.49
C LEU A 29 -4.45 -2.41 1.88
N ALA A 30 -4.48 -1.10 1.62
CA ALA A 30 -5.70 -0.30 1.80
C ALA A 30 -6.87 -0.81 0.94
N GLY A 31 -6.62 -1.12 -0.33
CA GLY A 31 -7.61 -1.69 -1.25
C GLY A 31 -8.08 -3.08 -0.81
N GLN A 32 -7.18 -3.92 -0.29
CA GLN A 32 -7.54 -5.23 0.27
C GLN A 32 -8.41 -5.10 1.51
N ILE A 33 -8.09 -4.19 2.45
CA ILE A 33 -8.90 -3.93 3.64
C ILE A 33 -10.33 -3.54 3.24
N ILE A 34 -10.47 -2.61 2.29
CA ILE A 34 -11.80 -2.19 1.82
C ILE A 34 -12.49 -3.36 1.12
N GLY A 35 -11.79 -4.05 0.21
CA GLY A 35 -12.31 -5.19 -0.53
C GLY A 35 -12.81 -6.33 0.36
N MET A 36 -12.13 -6.61 1.47
CA MET A 36 -12.53 -7.63 2.45
C MET A 36 -13.76 -7.24 3.27
N GLN A 37 -13.94 -5.94 3.56
CA GLN A 37 -15.13 -5.44 4.26
C GLN A 37 -16.34 -5.33 3.34
N THR A 38 -16.09 -5.12 2.05
CA THR A 38 -17.12 -5.33 1.04
C THR A 38 -17.32 -6.83 0.81
N SER A 39 -18.53 -7.20 0.40
CA SER A 39 -18.84 -8.60 0.12
C SER A 39 -18.14 -9.18 -1.12
N LEU A 40 -17.39 -8.36 -1.85
CA LEU A 40 -16.56 -8.77 -2.98
C LEU A 40 -15.39 -9.68 -2.57
N GLY A 41 -14.94 -9.59 -1.31
CA GLY A 41 -13.89 -10.44 -0.74
C GLY A 41 -14.40 -11.68 0.01
N PHE A 42 -15.71 -11.96 0.00
CA PHE A 42 -16.30 -12.99 0.86
C PHE A 42 -15.74 -14.40 0.63
N ALA A 43 -15.48 -14.77 -0.63
CA ALA A 43 -14.97 -16.11 -0.93
C ALA A 43 -13.55 -16.35 -0.37
N SER A 44 -12.70 -15.31 -0.30
CA SER A 44 -11.36 -15.38 0.29
C SER A 44 -11.38 -15.48 1.82
N MET A 45 -12.45 -14.99 2.46
CA MET A 45 -12.66 -15.10 3.90
C MET A 45 -13.15 -16.49 4.32
N VAL A 46 -13.95 -17.13 3.46
CA VAL A 46 -14.56 -18.45 3.75
C VAL A 46 -13.62 -19.60 3.42
N ASP A 47 -12.86 -19.51 2.33
CA ASP A 47 -11.88 -20.53 1.94
C ASP A 47 -10.55 -19.91 1.48
N PRO A 48 -9.65 -19.60 2.44
CA PRO A 48 -8.32 -19.09 2.13
C PRO A 48 -7.36 -20.16 1.58
N ALA A 49 -7.70 -21.46 1.68
CA ALA A 49 -6.84 -22.56 1.25
C ALA A 49 -6.95 -22.83 -0.26
N SER A 50 -8.05 -22.40 -0.88
CA SER A 50 -8.32 -22.57 -2.32
C SER A 50 -7.41 -21.78 -3.25
N GLY A 51 -6.59 -20.84 -2.74
CA GLY A 51 -5.54 -20.12 -3.48
C GLY A 51 -6.03 -19.17 -4.58
N GLN A 52 -7.34 -19.16 -4.87
CA GLN A 52 -7.99 -18.26 -5.80
C GLN A 52 -8.58 -17.10 -4.99
N GLN A 53 -7.92 -15.95 -4.94
CA GLN A 53 -8.51 -14.60 -4.88
C GLN A 53 -7.53 -13.59 -4.27
N VAL A 54 -6.73 -12.96 -5.12
CA VAL A 54 -6.33 -11.58 -4.82
C VAL A 54 -7.63 -10.76 -4.83
N PRO A 55 -7.97 -10.01 -3.77
CA PRO A 55 -9.18 -9.18 -3.78
C PRO A 55 -9.15 -8.26 -5.00
N VAL A 56 -10.22 -8.28 -5.81
CA VAL A 56 -10.32 -7.50 -7.06
C VAL A 56 -10.01 -6.02 -6.80
N VAL A 57 -10.46 -5.51 -5.65
CA VAL A 57 -10.20 -4.15 -5.19
C VAL A 57 -8.70 -3.92 -4.95
N GLY A 58 -7.98 -4.87 -4.34
CA GLY A 58 -6.53 -4.77 -4.15
C GLY A 58 -5.77 -4.68 -5.49
N GLN A 59 -6.17 -5.48 -6.48
CA GLN A 59 -5.59 -5.42 -7.82
C GLN A 59 -5.90 -4.09 -8.52
N PHE A 60 -7.11 -3.55 -8.35
CA PHE A 60 -7.48 -2.24 -8.86
C PHE A 60 -6.59 -1.14 -8.27
N PHE A 61 -6.37 -1.13 -6.96
CA PHE A 61 -5.48 -0.18 -6.30
C PHE A 61 -4.01 -0.34 -6.72
N LEU A 62 -3.55 -1.56 -7.01
CA LEU A 62 -2.21 -1.79 -7.57
C LEU A 62 -2.04 -1.09 -8.92
N LEU A 63 -3.00 -1.31 -9.83
CA LEU A 63 -3.00 -0.68 -11.15
C LEU A 63 -3.07 0.84 -11.01
N LEU A 64 -3.99 1.35 -10.18
CA LEU A 64 -4.14 2.78 -9.94
C LEU A 64 -2.85 3.42 -9.39
N ALA A 65 -2.24 2.84 -8.35
CA ALA A 65 -1.00 3.34 -7.77
C ALA A 65 0.16 3.30 -8.79
N THR A 66 0.21 2.27 -9.63
CA THR A 66 1.20 2.19 -10.72
C THR A 66 0.99 3.30 -11.75
N LEU A 67 -0.26 3.56 -12.16
CA LEU A 67 -0.56 4.66 -13.08
C LEU A 67 -0.19 6.02 -12.46
N ILE A 68 -0.52 6.25 -11.20
CA ILE A 68 -0.17 7.49 -10.49
C ILE A 68 1.35 7.63 -10.40
N PHE A 69 2.08 6.56 -10.10
CA PHE A 69 3.54 6.55 -10.09
C PHE A 69 4.15 6.99 -11.42
N PHE A 70 3.59 6.57 -12.55
CA PHE A 70 4.00 7.08 -13.85
C PHE A 70 3.56 8.52 -14.10
N ALA A 71 2.37 8.92 -13.65
CA ALA A 71 1.84 10.26 -13.82
C ALA A 71 2.63 11.35 -13.06
N VAL A 72 3.24 11.01 -11.92
CA VAL A 72 4.09 11.92 -11.13
C VAL A 72 5.59 11.79 -11.48
N ASP A 73 5.92 11.12 -12.58
CA ASP A 73 7.31 10.85 -12.99
C ASP A 73 8.16 10.14 -11.90
N GLY A 74 7.52 9.31 -11.07
CA GLY A 74 8.19 8.59 -9.98
C GLY A 74 9.31 7.66 -10.48
N HIS A 75 9.18 7.15 -11.70
CA HIS A 75 10.20 6.36 -12.37
C HIS A 75 11.48 7.18 -12.66
N LEU A 76 11.34 8.43 -13.10
CA LEU A 76 12.47 9.33 -13.34
C LEU A 76 13.15 9.71 -12.02
N ALA A 77 12.35 9.95 -10.97
CA ALA A 77 12.87 10.18 -9.63
C ALA A 77 13.69 8.99 -9.12
N MET A 78 13.22 7.75 -9.31
CA MET A 78 13.97 6.53 -8.97
C MET A 78 15.32 6.44 -9.69
N ILE A 79 15.35 6.72 -11.00
CA ILE A 79 16.61 6.71 -11.77
C ILE A 79 17.57 7.78 -11.24
N LYS A 80 17.06 8.99 -10.93
CA LYS A 80 17.86 10.07 -10.33
C LYS A 80 18.45 9.64 -8.99
N MET A 81 17.69 8.93 -8.14
CA MET A 81 18.17 8.41 -6.86
C MET A 81 19.29 7.37 -7.04
N VAL A 82 19.18 6.50 -8.04
CA VAL A 82 20.25 5.53 -8.35
C VAL A 82 21.51 6.26 -8.82
N MET A 83 21.39 7.30 -9.66
CA MET A 83 22.55 8.08 -10.09
C MET A 83 23.23 8.79 -8.91
N LEU A 84 22.45 9.45 -8.05
CA LEU A 84 22.94 10.11 -6.83
C LEU A 84 23.63 9.13 -5.88
N SER A 85 23.15 7.88 -5.81
CA SER A 85 23.77 6.84 -4.99
C SER A 85 25.22 6.55 -5.38
N PHE A 86 25.60 6.70 -6.65
CA PHE A 86 26.99 6.47 -7.05
C PHE A 86 27.94 7.61 -6.63
N GLU A 87 27.41 8.82 -6.43
CA GLU A 87 28.20 9.97 -5.98
C GLU A 87 28.45 9.93 -4.47
N THR A 88 27.44 9.54 -3.67
CA THR A 88 27.55 9.58 -2.21
C THR A 88 27.98 8.27 -1.58
N LEU A 89 27.62 7.14 -2.19
CA LEU A 89 28.07 5.80 -1.80
C LEU A 89 29.01 5.27 -2.90
N PRO A 90 30.29 5.72 -2.92
CA PRO A 90 31.24 5.27 -3.93
C PRO A 90 31.44 3.75 -3.86
N ILE A 91 31.82 3.16 -5.00
CA ILE A 91 32.04 1.72 -5.13
C ILE A 91 33.23 1.33 -4.22
N GLY A 92 32.92 0.73 -3.08
CA GLY A 92 33.90 0.37 -2.06
C GLY A 92 33.34 -0.60 -1.03
N THR A 93 34.10 -0.83 0.04
CA THR A 93 33.73 -1.73 1.14
C THR A 93 32.85 -1.07 2.21
N THR A 94 32.69 0.26 2.15
CA THR A 94 31.75 1.01 3.00
C THR A 94 30.36 0.92 2.41
N GLY A 95 29.53 0.06 3.00
CA GLY A 95 28.14 -0.17 2.57
C GLY A 95 27.09 0.48 3.45
N LEU A 96 25.85 0.06 3.24
CA LEU A 96 24.71 0.53 4.03
C LEU A 96 24.96 0.28 5.51
N SER A 97 24.76 1.32 6.32
CA SER A 97 24.89 1.23 7.77
C SER A 97 23.75 0.42 8.38
N GLN A 98 23.96 -0.09 9.59
CA GLN A 98 22.92 -0.78 10.35
C GLN A 98 21.69 0.13 10.62
N LEU A 99 21.91 1.44 10.68
CA LEU A 99 20.84 2.45 10.83
C LEU A 99 19.91 2.47 9.61
N THR A 100 20.43 2.25 8.40
CA THR A 100 19.63 2.15 7.18
C THR A 100 18.64 0.99 7.25
N PHE A 101 19.08 -0.18 7.73
CA PHE A 101 18.21 -1.34 7.89
C PHE A 101 17.11 -1.11 8.93
N ASP A 102 17.43 -0.44 10.04
CA ASP A 102 16.42 -0.08 11.05
C ASP A 102 15.35 0.87 10.47
N LYS A 103 15.76 1.86 9.67
CA LYS A 103 14.83 2.78 9.01
C LYS A 103 13.89 2.06 8.03
N ILE A 104 14.41 1.16 7.21
CA ILE A 104 13.60 0.35 6.27
C ILE A 104 12.63 -0.55 7.04
N SER A 105 13.08 -1.15 8.16
CA SER A 105 12.22 -1.98 9.01
C SER A 105 11.06 -1.18 9.61
N ARG A 106 11.32 0.03 10.11
CA ARG A 106 10.26 0.94 10.63
C ARG A 106 9.25 1.33 9.56
N TRP A 107 9.67 1.43 8.31
CA TRP A 107 8.78 1.67 7.17
C TRP A 107 7.74 0.56 6.97
N GLY A 108 8.08 -0.68 7.34
CA GLY A 108 7.11 -1.78 7.39
C GLY A 108 5.96 -1.52 8.38
N GLY A 109 6.25 -0.93 9.54
CA GLY A 109 5.22 -0.47 10.48
C GLY A 109 4.41 0.70 9.92
N TRP A 110 5.10 1.64 9.27
CA TRP A 110 4.45 2.79 8.63
C TRP A 110 3.44 2.36 7.56
N LEU A 111 3.76 1.33 6.76
CA LEU A 111 2.86 0.76 5.75
C LEU A 111 1.48 0.39 6.33
N PHE A 112 1.44 -0.26 7.49
CA PHE A 112 0.17 -0.60 8.15
C PHE A 112 -0.56 0.65 8.66
N THR A 113 0.15 1.62 9.21
CA THR A 113 -0.47 2.86 9.68
C THR A 113 -1.04 3.70 8.52
N ALA A 114 -0.33 3.80 7.40
CA ALA A 114 -0.72 4.58 6.23
C ALA A 114 -1.92 3.94 5.53
N SER A 115 -1.88 2.63 5.31
CA SER A 115 -3.00 1.88 4.70
C SER A 115 -4.27 1.91 5.57
N LEU A 116 -4.13 1.80 6.90
CA LEU A 116 -5.25 1.93 7.82
C LEU A 116 -5.81 3.35 7.82
N ALA A 117 -4.94 4.37 7.89
CA ALA A 117 -5.36 5.77 7.87
C ALA A 117 -6.13 6.11 6.59
N MET A 118 -5.67 5.63 5.44
CA MET A 118 -6.32 5.82 4.15
C MET A 118 -7.68 5.10 4.07
N SER A 119 -7.76 3.87 4.56
CA SER A 119 -8.99 3.08 4.52
C SER A 119 -9.99 3.45 5.63
N MET A 120 -9.57 4.23 6.64
CA MET A 120 -10.33 4.47 7.87
C MET A 120 -11.78 4.94 7.63
N SER A 121 -11.98 5.87 6.70
CA SER A 121 -13.32 6.38 6.35
C SER A 121 -14.23 5.27 5.81
N ALA A 122 -13.68 4.42 4.94
CA ALA A 122 -14.38 3.27 4.37
C ALA A 122 -14.66 2.19 5.42
N ILE A 123 -13.71 1.92 6.34
CA ILE A 123 -13.90 0.99 7.45
C ILE A 123 -15.10 1.40 8.31
N VAL A 124 -15.13 2.65 8.76
CA VAL A 124 -16.19 3.14 9.65
C VAL A 124 -17.55 3.08 8.96
N ALA A 125 -17.63 3.47 7.69
CA ALA A 125 -18.88 3.41 6.92
C ALA A 125 -19.38 1.96 6.76
N LEU A 126 -18.51 1.04 6.32
CA LEU A 126 -18.87 -0.37 6.13
C LEU A 126 -19.21 -1.07 7.45
N LEU A 127 -18.49 -0.77 8.53
CA LEU A 127 -18.80 -1.29 9.85
C LEU A 127 -20.18 -0.83 10.33
N THR A 128 -20.53 0.44 10.10
CA THR A 128 -21.84 1.00 10.45
C THR A 128 -22.97 0.32 9.67
N ILE A 129 -22.74 0.03 8.38
CA ILE A 129 -23.69 -0.70 7.54
C ILE A 129 -23.86 -2.13 8.07
N ASN A 130 -22.78 -2.84 8.36
CA ASN A 130 -22.83 -4.19 8.92
C ASN A 130 -23.53 -4.22 10.28
N PHE A 131 -23.29 -3.23 11.13
CA PHE A 131 -23.98 -3.10 12.42
C PHE A 131 -25.48 -2.86 12.24
N SER A 132 -25.86 -2.02 11.27
CA SER A 132 -27.27 -1.77 10.93
C SER A 132 -27.97 -3.05 10.45
N PHE A 133 -27.29 -3.86 9.64
CA PHE A 133 -27.80 -5.17 9.23
C PHE A 133 -27.92 -6.15 10.41
N GLY A 134 -26.98 -6.13 11.35
CA GLY A 134 -27.07 -6.91 12.59
C GLY A 134 -28.29 -6.56 13.45
N ILE A 135 -28.69 -5.28 13.48
CA ILE A 135 -29.93 -4.86 14.15
C ILE A 135 -31.15 -5.31 13.35
N LEU A 136 -31.12 -5.17 12.01
CA LEU A 136 -32.23 -5.53 11.13
C LEU A 136 -32.54 -7.03 11.18
N THR A 137 -31.53 -7.90 11.23
CA THR A 137 -31.75 -9.35 11.37
C THR A 137 -32.39 -9.73 12.70
N ARG A 138 -32.12 -8.97 13.77
CA ARG A 138 -32.81 -9.14 15.05
C ARG A 138 -34.28 -8.67 14.98
N ALA A 139 -34.56 -7.59 14.24
CA ALA A 139 -35.90 -7.04 14.09
C ALA A 139 -36.80 -7.87 13.16
N ALA A 140 -36.22 -8.45 12.10
CA ALA A 140 -36.92 -9.24 11.09
C ALA A 140 -36.11 -10.52 10.74
N PRO A 141 -36.17 -11.58 11.58
CA PRO A 141 -35.37 -12.80 11.40
C PRO A 141 -35.72 -13.61 10.14
N GLN A 142 -36.87 -13.32 9.53
CA GLN A 142 -37.30 -13.90 8.24
C GLN A 142 -36.56 -13.31 7.03
N LEU A 143 -35.83 -12.19 7.18
CA LEU A 143 -34.98 -11.66 6.12
C LEU A 143 -33.68 -12.47 6.06
N ASN A 144 -33.47 -13.20 4.97
CA ASN A 144 -32.20 -13.86 4.74
C ASN A 144 -31.10 -12.80 4.51
N ILE A 145 -30.19 -12.64 5.47
CA ILE A 145 -29.09 -11.68 5.40
C ILE A 145 -28.19 -11.92 4.18
N PHE A 146 -28.09 -13.17 3.70
CA PHE A 146 -27.32 -13.46 2.49
C PHE A 146 -28.05 -12.98 1.22
N ALA A 147 -29.39 -12.99 1.22
CA ALA A 147 -30.15 -12.54 0.05
C ALA A 147 -30.16 -11.01 -0.09
N ILE A 148 -30.17 -10.27 1.02
CA ILE A 148 -30.33 -8.81 1.02
C ILE A 148 -29.04 -8.08 1.41
N GLY A 149 -28.29 -8.61 2.38
CA GLY A 149 -27.07 -7.99 2.87
C GLY A 149 -26.01 -7.88 1.78
N PHE A 150 -25.75 -8.97 1.06
CA PHE A 150 -24.72 -9.00 0.01
C PHE A 150 -24.91 -7.95 -1.10
N PRO A 151 -26.09 -7.82 -1.74
CA PRO A 151 -26.30 -6.76 -2.73
C PRO A 151 -26.14 -5.36 -2.17
N VAL A 152 -26.63 -5.10 -0.95
CA VAL A 152 -26.58 -3.76 -0.35
C VAL A 152 -25.17 -3.38 0.06
N THR A 153 -24.43 -4.27 0.72
CA THR A 153 -23.02 -4.03 1.09
C THR A 153 -22.13 -3.91 -0.15
N MET A 154 -22.46 -4.60 -1.25
CA MET A 154 -21.75 -4.45 -2.52
C MET A 154 -21.97 -3.06 -3.13
N LEU A 155 -23.21 -2.58 -3.22
CA LEU A 155 -23.51 -1.24 -3.73
C LEU A 155 -22.92 -0.14 -2.83
N ALA A 156 -23.05 -0.28 -1.52
CA ALA A 156 -22.43 0.64 -0.57
C ALA A 156 -20.90 0.60 -0.64
N GLY A 157 -20.30 -0.58 -0.80
CA GLY A 157 -18.87 -0.75 -0.99
C GLY A 157 -18.34 -0.05 -2.24
N LEU A 158 -19.03 -0.20 -3.37
CA LEU A 158 -18.65 0.45 -4.64
C LEU A 158 -18.81 1.98 -4.56
N THR A 159 -19.86 2.49 -3.91
CA THR A 159 -20.03 3.94 -3.70
C THR A 159 -18.96 4.52 -2.79
N ILE A 160 -18.60 3.82 -1.71
CA ILE A 160 -17.49 4.22 -0.84
C ILE A 160 -16.17 4.21 -1.60
N LEU A 161 -15.89 3.18 -2.40
CA LEU A 161 -14.70 3.11 -3.24
C LEU A 161 -14.62 4.26 -4.25
N TRP A 162 -15.76 4.66 -4.81
CA TRP A 162 -15.81 5.80 -5.71
C TRP A 162 -15.50 7.12 -4.98
N LEU A 163 -15.95 7.29 -3.75
CA LEU A 163 -15.62 8.46 -2.92
C LEU A 163 -14.15 8.45 -2.47
N THR A 164 -13.56 7.28 -2.19
CA THR A 164 -12.16 7.22 -1.75
C THR A 164 -11.18 7.57 -2.87
N LEU A 165 -11.54 7.34 -4.14
CA LEU A 165 -10.73 7.65 -5.34
C LEU A 165 -10.26 9.11 -5.38
N GLU A 166 -11.10 10.06 -4.98
CA GLU A 166 -10.78 11.50 -5.01
C GLU A 166 -9.58 11.82 -4.10
N ALA A 167 -9.51 11.20 -2.92
CA ALA A 167 -8.44 11.41 -1.95
C ALA A 167 -7.16 10.60 -2.23
N VAL A 168 -7.19 9.62 -3.16
CA VAL A 168 -6.04 8.73 -3.41
C VAL A 168 -4.83 9.51 -3.90
N MET A 169 -5.02 10.50 -4.77
CA MET A 169 -3.93 11.27 -5.37
C MET A 169 -3.13 12.03 -4.31
N ASP A 170 -3.83 12.74 -3.41
CA ASP A 170 -3.21 13.50 -2.33
C ASP A 170 -2.48 12.58 -1.35
N HIS A 171 -3.09 11.45 -0.99
CA HIS A 171 -2.45 10.46 -0.15
C HIS A 171 -1.21 9.85 -0.83
N PHE A 172 -1.25 9.61 -2.13
CA PHE A 172 -0.10 9.12 -2.88
C PHE A 172 1.05 10.12 -2.87
N GLY A 173 0.81 11.39 -3.20
CA GLY A 173 1.85 12.42 -3.16
C GLY A 173 2.53 12.50 -1.79
N VAL A 174 1.72 12.54 -0.72
CA VAL A 174 2.21 12.61 0.66
C VAL A 174 3.03 11.37 1.06
N GLN A 175 2.66 10.18 0.60
CA GLN A 175 3.44 8.96 0.87
C GLN A 175 4.70 8.89 0.00
N TRP A 176 4.63 9.37 -1.24
CA TRP A 176 5.75 9.42 -2.17
C TRP A 176 6.85 10.37 -1.68
N ASP A 177 6.49 11.56 -1.23
CA ASP A 177 7.45 12.53 -0.67
C ASP A 177 8.17 11.97 0.57
N ARG A 178 7.44 11.28 1.45
CA ARG A 178 8.05 10.59 2.61
C ARG A 178 9.01 9.49 2.18
N ALA A 179 8.65 8.73 1.15
CA ALA A 179 9.51 7.68 0.63
C ALA A 179 10.79 8.27 0.03
N LEU A 180 10.68 9.35 -0.74
CA LEU A 180 11.81 10.07 -1.31
C LEU A 180 12.77 10.62 -0.23
N VAL A 181 12.24 11.26 0.82
CA VAL A 181 13.05 11.71 1.96
C VAL A 181 13.78 10.55 2.61
N THR A 182 13.09 9.41 2.81
CA THR A 182 13.73 8.22 3.38
C THR A 182 14.80 7.65 2.46
N MET A 183 14.58 7.65 1.14
CA MET A 183 15.59 7.24 0.17
C MET A 183 16.82 8.16 0.19
N CYS A 184 16.66 9.47 0.34
CA CYS A 184 17.79 10.39 0.52
C CYS A 184 18.58 10.09 1.79
N GLU A 185 17.89 9.81 2.89
CA GLU A 185 18.53 9.43 4.15
C GLU A 185 19.28 8.10 4.05
N ILE A 186 18.78 7.14 3.25
CA ILE A 186 19.45 5.86 2.95
C ILE A 186 20.77 6.11 2.20
N ILE A 187 20.79 7.10 1.31
CA ILE A 187 21.92 7.47 0.46
C ILE A 187 22.84 8.51 1.14
N GLU A 188 22.54 8.90 2.39
CA GLU A 188 23.26 9.92 3.17
C GLU A 188 23.34 11.28 2.48
N THR A 189 22.27 11.65 1.75
CA THR A 189 22.16 12.91 0.99
C THR A 189 21.14 13.87 1.60
N GLN A 190 21.34 15.17 1.41
CA GLN A 190 20.30 16.17 1.66
C GLN A 190 19.37 16.23 0.45
N CYS A 191 18.11 15.85 0.65
CA CYS A 191 17.03 16.02 -0.33
C CYS A 191 16.77 17.53 -0.53
N GLN A 192 17.33 18.13 -1.59
CA GLN A 192 16.85 19.40 -2.13
C GLN A 192 16.01 19.09 -3.36
N PHE A 193 14.68 19.19 -3.21
CA PHE A 193 13.71 19.14 -4.30
C PHE A 193 13.48 20.55 -4.84
#